data_AF-A0A7K0P204-F1
#
_entry.id   AF-A0A7K0P204-F1
#
_cell.length_a   1.000
_cell.length_b   1.000
_cell.length_c   1.000
_cell.angle_alpha   90.00
_cell.angle_beta   90.00
_cell.angle_gamma   90.00
#
_symmetry.space_group_name_H-M   'P 1'
#
loop_
_entity.id
_entity.type
_entity.pdbx_description
1 polymer ?
#
loop_
_entity_poly.entity_id
_entity_poly.type
_entity_poly.pdbx_seq_one_letter_code
_entity_poly.pdbx_strand_id
1 'polypeptide(L)'
;ESGRNQAGALSSMCVAEGTVSALVLNTVKGSFFEANPLTDPAWSATVEEQTPPPPPAGMPMFLAQGMADKVVLAGSNALLQNTWCPQGVTITSLWLPTMSHQNTSIVAGPAVVNWAADRFAGAPAVSTCSLGVPAPVSPLPR
;
A
#
# COMPACT_ATOMS: atom_id res chain seq x y z
N GLU A 1 24.93 12.01 -5.85
CA GLU A 1 24.34 13.36 -5.67
C GLU A 1 23.07 13.64 -6.49
N SER A 2 22.81 12.97 -7.63
CA SER A 2 21.71 13.32 -8.54
C SER A 2 20.30 13.23 -7.91
N GLY A 3 19.96 12.12 -7.25
CA GLY A 3 18.62 11.94 -6.63
C GLY A 3 18.37 12.82 -5.41
N ARG A 4 19.36 12.99 -4.53
CA ARG A 4 19.24 13.84 -3.32
C ARG A 4 18.91 15.29 -3.68
N ASN A 5 19.51 15.82 -4.75
CA ASN A 5 19.26 17.18 -5.22
C ASN A 5 17.92 17.32 -5.97
N GLN A 6 17.33 16.21 -6.44
CA GLN A 6 16.01 16.20 -7.10
C GLN A 6 14.86 16.00 -6.11
N ALA A 7 15.11 15.36 -4.96
CA ALA A 7 14.09 14.95 -4.01
C ALA A 7 13.23 16.13 -3.53
N GLY A 8 13.84 17.28 -3.21
CA GLY A 8 13.11 18.47 -2.78
C GLY A 8 12.12 18.96 -3.84
N ALA A 9 12.57 19.14 -5.08
CA ALA A 9 11.72 19.58 -6.18
C ALA A 9 10.59 18.59 -6.47
N LEU A 10 10.89 17.29 -6.57
CA LEU A 10 9.89 16.25 -6.83
C LEU A 10 8.84 16.17 -5.71
N SER A 11 9.25 16.33 -4.45
CA SER A 11 8.35 16.25 -3.30
C SER A 11 7.33 17.39 -3.23
N SER A 12 7.63 18.53 -3.85
CA SER A 12 6.72 19.68 -3.92
C SER A 12 5.68 19.62 -5.07
N MET A 13 5.74 18.61 -5.93
CA MET A 13 4.86 18.49 -7.10
C MET A 13 3.61 17.67 -6.78
N CYS A 14 2.53 17.92 -7.53
CA CYS A 14 1.41 17.00 -7.58
C CYS A 14 1.88 15.64 -8.13
N VAL A 15 1.32 14.52 -7.64
CA VAL A 15 1.79 13.15 -7.97
C VAL A 15 1.93 12.89 -9.47
N ALA A 16 0.97 13.36 -10.28
CA ALA A 16 1.02 13.20 -11.73
C ALA A 16 2.19 13.98 -12.37
N GLU A 17 2.42 15.21 -11.92
CA GLU A 17 3.50 16.09 -12.41
C GLU A 17 4.87 15.59 -11.93
N GLY A 18 4.95 15.13 -10.69
CA GLY A 18 6.13 14.52 -10.10
C GLY A 18 6.54 13.24 -10.81
N THR A 19 5.57 12.42 -11.24
CA THR A 19 5.85 11.17 -11.99
C THR A 19 6.47 11.45 -13.35
N VAL A 20 5.93 12.41 -14.11
CA VAL A 20 6.51 12.82 -15.41
C VAL A 20 7.93 13.35 -15.21
N SER A 21 8.12 14.19 -14.20
CA SER A 21 9.43 14.77 -13.88
C SER A 21 10.43 13.69 -13.45
N ALA A 22 10.01 12.72 -12.62
CA ALA A 22 10.84 11.61 -12.18
C ALA A 22 11.26 10.70 -13.36
N LEU A 23 10.34 10.41 -14.29
CA LEU A 23 10.64 9.66 -15.51
C LEU A 23 11.69 10.36 -16.37
N VAL A 24 11.55 11.66 -16.60
CA VAL A 24 12.53 12.47 -17.35
C VAL A 24 13.87 12.46 -16.63
N LEU A 25 13.88 12.66 -15.31
CA LEU A 25 15.11 12.70 -14.53
C LEU A 25 15.83 11.35 -14.51
N ASN A 26 15.10 10.23 -14.36
CA ASN A 26 15.71 8.90 -14.36
C ASN A 26 16.28 8.53 -15.74
N THR A 27 15.64 9.00 -16.82
CA THR A 27 16.05 8.72 -18.20
C THR A 27 17.20 9.62 -18.67
N VAL A 28 17.22 10.88 -18.24
CA VAL A 28 18.16 11.91 -18.74
C VAL A 28 19.31 12.19 -17.75
N LYS A 29 19.07 12.09 -16.44
CA LYS A 29 20.05 12.41 -15.37
C LYS A 29 20.57 11.20 -14.60
N GLY A 30 20.23 9.99 -15.04
CA GLY A 30 20.66 8.72 -14.45
C GLY A 30 19.83 8.28 -13.24
N SER A 31 20.24 7.16 -12.62
CA SER A 31 19.53 6.49 -11.52
C SER A 31 19.26 7.43 -10.34
N PHE A 32 18.05 7.37 -9.80
CA PHE A 32 17.67 8.10 -8.59
C PHE A 32 18.50 7.67 -7.36
N PHE A 33 18.78 6.37 -7.25
CA PHE A 33 19.62 5.81 -6.19
C PHE A 33 21.06 5.63 -6.67
N GLU A 34 22.02 5.91 -5.77
CA GLU A 34 23.46 5.72 -6.03
C GLU A 34 23.85 4.23 -6.07
N ALA A 35 23.12 3.38 -5.34
CA ALA A 35 23.23 1.94 -5.35
C ALA A 35 21.83 1.31 -5.28
N ASN A 36 21.69 0.05 -5.66
CA ASN A 36 20.41 -0.65 -5.56
C ASN A 36 20.05 -0.89 -4.08
N PRO A 37 18.98 -0.26 -3.53
CA PRO A 37 18.63 -0.45 -2.12
C PRO A 37 18.22 -1.89 -1.80
N LEU A 38 17.80 -2.68 -2.80
CA LEU A 38 17.41 -4.08 -2.59
C LEU A 38 18.59 -5.02 -2.30
N THR A 39 19.82 -4.56 -2.50
CA THR A 39 21.03 -5.35 -2.19
C THR A 39 21.73 -4.88 -0.92
N ASP A 40 21.20 -3.85 -0.26
CA ASP A 40 21.77 -3.31 0.98
C ASP A 40 21.04 -3.90 2.20
N PRO A 41 21.74 -4.67 3.06
CA PRO A 41 21.11 -5.29 4.23
C PRO A 41 20.58 -4.28 5.25
N ALA A 42 21.09 -3.05 5.27
CA ALA A 42 20.55 -2.00 6.14
C ALA A 42 19.13 -1.60 5.71
N TRP A 43 18.84 -1.60 4.40
CA TRP A 43 17.50 -1.32 3.89
C TRP A 43 16.52 -2.44 4.21
N SER A 44 16.91 -3.71 4.04
CA SER A 44 16.03 -4.83 4.38
C SER A 44 15.71 -4.86 5.88
N ALA A 45 16.73 -4.68 6.74
CA ALA A 45 16.54 -4.60 8.18
C ALA A 45 15.61 -3.45 8.59
N THR A 46 15.74 -2.28 7.95
CA THR A 46 14.86 -1.13 8.21
C THR A 46 13.43 -1.41 7.75
N VAL A 47 13.23 -2.05 6.60
CA VAL A 47 11.88 -2.42 6.12
C VAL A 47 11.22 -3.40 7.08
N GLU A 48 11.96 -4.38 7.59
CA GLU A 48 11.45 -5.31 8.61
C GLU A 48 11.08 -4.59 9.92
N GLU A 49 11.96 -3.71 10.42
CA GLU A 49 11.69 -2.92 11.63
C GLU A 49 10.48 -1.99 11.47
N GLN A 50 10.29 -1.43 10.28
CA GLN A 50 9.18 -0.52 9.95
C GLN A 50 7.94 -1.26 9.44
N THR A 51 7.94 -2.59 9.41
CA THR A 51 6.74 -3.37 9.08
C THR A 51 5.87 -3.46 10.34
N PRO A 52 4.66 -2.87 10.33
CA PRO A 52 3.81 -2.87 11.51
C PRO A 52 3.38 -4.30 11.86
N PRO A 53 3.29 -4.65 13.15
CA PRO A 53 2.59 -5.86 13.56
C PRO A 53 1.08 -5.73 13.29
N PRO A 54 0.32 -6.85 13.38
CA PRO A 54 -1.13 -6.78 13.37
C PRO A 54 -1.63 -5.77 14.41
N PRO A 55 -2.71 -5.01 14.11
CA PRO A 55 -3.26 -4.06 15.05
C PRO A 55 -3.80 -4.77 16.31
N PRO A 56 -3.87 -4.07 17.46
CA PRO A 56 -4.44 -4.64 18.67
C PRO A 56 -5.92 -4.97 18.49
N ALA A 57 -6.44 -5.86 19.35
CA ALA A 57 -7.86 -6.20 19.37
C ALA A 57 -8.73 -4.95 19.53
N GLY A 58 -9.84 -4.89 18.79
CA GLY A 58 -10.76 -3.74 18.81
C GLY A 58 -10.38 -2.60 17.85
N MET A 59 -9.29 -2.70 17.09
CA MET A 59 -8.93 -1.74 16.04
C MET A 59 -9.21 -2.33 14.65
N PRO A 60 -10.42 -2.13 14.08
CA PRO A 60 -10.76 -2.67 12.77
C PRO A 60 -10.05 -1.90 11.65
N MET A 61 -9.86 -2.57 10.51
CA MET A 61 -9.19 -2.02 9.34
C MET A 61 -10.05 -2.11 8.08
N PHE A 62 -9.88 -1.14 7.20
CA PHE A 62 -10.35 -1.20 5.82
C PHE A 62 -9.16 -1.30 4.88
N LEU A 63 -9.13 -2.33 4.05
CA LEU A 63 -8.07 -2.58 3.07
C LEU A 63 -8.65 -2.42 1.66
N ALA A 64 -8.27 -1.37 0.94
CA ALA A 64 -8.59 -1.23 -0.49
C ALA A 64 -7.33 -1.41 -1.34
N GLN A 65 -7.39 -2.29 -2.35
CA GLN A 65 -6.24 -2.58 -3.20
C GLN A 65 -6.65 -2.77 -4.66
N GLY A 66 -6.00 -2.04 -5.56
CA GLY A 66 -6.02 -2.30 -7.00
C GLY A 66 -5.15 -3.50 -7.35
N MET A 67 -5.69 -4.49 -8.05
CA MET A 67 -4.92 -5.67 -8.46
C MET A 67 -4.01 -5.40 -9.67
N ALA A 68 -4.25 -4.32 -10.40
CA ALA A 68 -3.40 -3.85 -11.49
C ALA A 68 -2.35 -2.81 -11.03
N ASP A 69 -2.22 -2.56 -9.72
CA ASP A 69 -1.23 -1.66 -9.14
C ASP A 69 0.21 -2.12 -9.44
N LYS A 70 1.03 -1.19 -9.93
CA LYS A 70 2.45 -1.39 -10.29
C LYS A 70 3.41 -0.59 -9.41
N VAL A 71 2.89 0.16 -8.43
CA VAL A 71 3.65 0.95 -7.46
C VAL A 71 3.63 0.23 -6.11
N VAL A 72 2.43 0.00 -5.56
CA VAL A 72 2.24 -0.80 -4.34
C VAL A 72 1.65 -2.13 -4.75
N LEU A 73 2.54 -3.11 -4.94
CA LEU A 73 2.18 -4.40 -5.50
C LEU A 73 1.14 -5.11 -4.62
N ALA A 74 0.04 -5.54 -5.24
CA ALA A 74 -1.10 -6.17 -4.55
C ALA A 74 -0.72 -7.35 -3.65
N GLY A 75 0.36 -8.07 -3.97
CA GLY A 75 0.84 -9.20 -3.18
C GLY A 75 1.36 -8.83 -1.78
N SER A 76 1.79 -7.59 -1.52
CA SER A 76 2.16 -7.17 -0.15
C SER A 76 0.93 -7.11 0.77
N ASN A 77 -0.17 -6.56 0.26
CA ASN A 77 -1.44 -6.51 0.98
C ASN A 77 -2.13 -7.87 1.07
N ALA A 78 -1.88 -8.78 0.12
CA ALA A 78 -2.29 -10.17 0.23
C ALA A 78 -1.53 -10.90 1.34
N LEU A 79 -0.23 -10.67 1.48
CA LEU A 79 0.57 -11.18 2.59
C LEU A 79 0.03 -10.68 3.93
N LEU A 80 -0.29 -9.39 4.03
CA LEU A 80 -0.91 -8.78 5.21
C LEU A 80 -2.25 -9.45 5.55
N GLN A 81 -3.21 -9.48 4.61
CA GLN A 81 -4.52 -10.08 4.84
C GLN A 81 -4.40 -11.54 5.28
N ASN A 82 -3.61 -12.34 4.56
CA ASN A 82 -3.48 -13.77 4.83
C ASN A 82 -2.73 -14.05 6.14
N THR A 83 -1.89 -13.13 6.60
CA THR A 83 -1.19 -13.26 7.89
C THR A 83 -2.07 -12.81 9.05
N TRP A 84 -2.85 -11.74 8.88
CA TRP A 84 -3.57 -11.07 9.97
C TRP A 84 -4.99 -11.58 10.19
N CYS A 85 -5.69 -12.01 9.12
CA CYS A 85 -7.03 -12.59 9.27
C CYS A 85 -7.05 -13.82 10.21
N PRO A 86 -6.11 -14.79 10.12
CA PRO A 86 -6.08 -15.93 11.05
C PRO A 86 -5.76 -15.55 12.51
N GLN A 87 -5.19 -14.35 12.72
CA GLN A 87 -4.88 -13.82 14.06
C GLN A 87 -6.05 -13.06 14.69
N GLY A 88 -7.23 -13.07 14.05
CA GLY A 88 -8.44 -12.45 14.59
C GLY A 88 -8.59 -10.95 14.29
N VAL A 89 -7.75 -10.38 13.43
CA VAL A 89 -7.89 -8.98 13.01
C VAL A 89 -9.18 -8.81 12.21
N THR A 90 -9.94 -7.77 12.54
CA THR A 90 -11.14 -7.39 11.78
C THR A 90 -10.73 -6.56 10.57
N ILE A 91 -10.67 -7.19 9.39
CA ILE A 91 -10.34 -6.52 8.13
C ILE A 91 -11.57 -6.56 7.21
N THR A 92 -11.99 -5.39 6.74
CA THR A 92 -12.89 -5.25 5.58
C THR A 92 -12.02 -5.07 4.33
N SER A 93 -11.97 -6.06 3.45
CA SER A 93 -11.17 -6.01 2.23
C SER A 93 -12.00 -5.65 1.00
N LEU A 94 -11.52 -4.69 0.21
CA LEU A 94 -12.03 -4.28 -1.09
C LEU A 94 -10.93 -4.45 -2.14
N TRP A 95 -11.02 -5.52 -2.93
CA TRP A 95 -10.10 -5.80 -4.03
C TRP A 95 -10.67 -5.33 -5.36
N LEU A 96 -9.95 -4.46 -6.07
CA LEU A 96 -10.39 -3.83 -7.31
C LEU A 96 -9.59 -4.39 -8.52
N PRO A 97 -10.17 -5.28 -9.35
CA PRO A 97 -9.42 -6.10 -10.30
C PRO A 97 -8.56 -5.34 -11.32
N THR A 98 -9.06 -4.22 -11.84
CA THR A 98 -8.43 -3.51 -12.97
C THR A 98 -7.82 -2.17 -12.57
N MET A 99 -7.84 -1.83 -11.27
CA MET A 99 -7.42 -0.50 -10.83
C MET A 99 -5.91 -0.41 -10.67
N SER A 100 -5.33 0.66 -11.22
CA SER A 100 -3.97 1.10 -10.98
C SER A 100 -3.83 1.77 -9.62
N HIS A 101 -2.62 2.13 -9.22
CA HIS A 101 -2.33 2.78 -7.94
C HIS A 101 -3.20 4.03 -7.70
N GLN A 102 -3.17 4.98 -8.64
CA GLN A 102 -3.86 6.27 -8.51
C GLN A 102 -5.38 6.14 -8.66
N ASN A 103 -5.84 5.22 -9.52
CA ASN A 103 -7.29 5.03 -9.71
C ASN A 103 -7.93 4.30 -8.52
N THR A 104 -7.17 3.48 -7.79
CA THR A 104 -7.65 2.77 -6.60
C THR A 104 -8.18 3.76 -5.55
N SER A 105 -7.45 4.85 -5.26
CA SER A 105 -7.89 5.83 -4.26
C SER A 105 -9.16 6.58 -4.67
N ILE A 106 -9.31 6.89 -5.96
CA ILE A 106 -10.49 7.54 -6.51
C ILE A 106 -11.71 6.61 -6.42
N VAL A 107 -11.57 5.37 -6.88
CA VAL A 107 -12.66 4.40 -6.94
C VAL A 107 -13.06 3.89 -5.56
N ALA A 108 -12.09 3.65 -4.67
CA ALA A 108 -12.36 3.20 -3.30
C ALA A 108 -12.85 4.33 -2.39
N GLY A 109 -12.61 5.60 -2.74
CA GLY A 109 -12.88 6.77 -1.90
C GLY A 109 -14.25 6.77 -1.22
N PRO A 110 -15.36 6.64 -1.95
CA PRO A 110 -16.70 6.59 -1.36
C PRO A 110 -16.87 5.45 -0.35
N ALA A 111 -16.33 4.26 -0.64
CA ALA A 111 -16.43 3.11 0.26
C ALA A 111 -15.61 3.32 1.55
N VAL A 112 -14.40 3.90 1.43
CA VAL A 112 -13.55 4.24 2.58
C VAL A 112 -14.23 5.28 3.47
N VAL A 113 -14.78 6.34 2.89
CA VAL A 113 -15.47 7.41 3.65
C VAL A 113 -16.68 6.86 4.38
N ASN A 114 -17.52 6.06 3.72
CA ASN A 114 -18.67 5.44 4.37
C ASN A 114 -18.25 4.48 5.49
N TRP A 115 -17.25 3.64 5.24
CA TRP A 115 -16.73 2.73 6.26
C TRP A 115 -16.17 3.50 7.47
N ALA A 116 -15.48 4.62 7.26
CA ALA A 116 -14.97 5.45 8.35
C ALA A 116 -16.10 6.14 9.12
N ALA A 117 -17.10 6.69 8.41
CA ALA A 117 -18.27 7.32 9.02
C ALA A 117 -19.01 6.34 9.96
N ASP A 118 -19.16 5.09 9.54
CA ASP A 118 -19.77 4.04 10.37
C ASP A 118 -19.01 3.82 11.69
N ARG A 119 -17.66 3.93 11.69
CA ARG A 119 -16.86 3.80 12.92
C ARG A 119 -17.11 4.97 13.87
N PHE A 120 -17.19 6.20 13.34
CA PHE A 120 -17.53 7.38 14.14
C PHE A 120 -18.96 7.35 14.68
N ALA A 121 -19.87 6.69 13.96
CA ALA A 121 -21.25 6.46 14.41
C ALA A 121 -21.38 5.28 15.42
N GLY A 122 -20.28 4.61 15.76
CA GLY A 122 -20.28 3.46 16.67
C GLY A 122 -20.82 2.16 16.05
N ALA A 123 -20.97 2.09 14.74
CA ALA A 123 -21.42 0.88 14.07
C ALA A 123 -20.29 -0.18 14.04
N PRO A 124 -20.57 -1.45 14.37
CA PRO A 124 -19.60 -2.53 14.31
C PRO A 124 -18.97 -2.67 12.92
N ALA A 125 -17.67 -2.95 12.86
CA ALA A 125 -16.99 -3.21 11.60
C ALA A 125 -17.31 -4.62 11.08
N VAL A 126 -17.58 -4.74 9.78
CA VAL A 126 -17.78 -6.03 9.11
C VAL A 126 -16.41 -6.60 8.74
N SER A 127 -16.17 -7.86 9.07
CA SER A 127 -14.94 -8.57 8.68
C SER A 127 -15.18 -9.37 7.42
N THR A 128 -14.37 -9.18 6.37
CA THR A 128 -14.32 -10.13 5.26
C THR A 128 -13.44 -11.34 5.59
N CYS A 129 -12.59 -11.26 6.63
CA CYS A 129 -11.81 -12.41 7.10
C CYS A 129 -12.71 -13.59 7.51
N SER A 130 -13.93 -13.33 8.01
CA SER A 130 -14.86 -14.38 8.44
C SER A 130 -15.41 -15.22 7.28
N LEU A 131 -15.20 -14.80 6.03
CA LEU A 131 -15.54 -15.60 4.85
C LEU A 131 -14.56 -16.75 4.63
N GLY A 132 -13.38 -16.74 5.28
CA GLY A 132 -12.36 -17.78 5.13
C GLY A 132 -11.70 -17.81 3.75
N VAL A 133 -11.96 -16.81 2.91
CA VAL A 133 -11.40 -16.70 1.56
C VAL A 133 -10.07 -15.93 1.63
N PRO A 134 -8.96 -16.47 1.11
CA PRO A 134 -7.70 -15.74 1.03
C PRO A 134 -7.79 -14.54 0.09
N ALA A 135 -6.79 -13.67 0.12
CA ALA A 135 -6.68 -12.58 -0.85
C ALA A 135 -6.72 -13.13 -2.30
N PRO A 136 -7.35 -12.42 -3.26
CA PRO A 136 -7.53 -12.89 -4.64
C PRO A 136 -6.27 -12.80 -5.51
N VAL A 137 -5.11 -12.55 -4.89
CA VAL A 137 -3.79 -12.53 -5.54
C VAL A 137 -2.78 -13.26 -4.66
N SER A 138 -1.75 -13.82 -5.28
CA SER A 138 -0.66 -14.48 -4.54
C SER A 138 0.08 -13.47 -3.65
N PRO A 139 0.34 -13.81 -2.38
CA PRO A 139 1.23 -13.03 -1.52
C PRO A 139 2.63 -12.87 -2.13
N LEU A 140 3.26 -11.73 -1.88
CA LEU A 140 4.70 -11.61 -2.11
C LEU A 140 5.47 -12.48 -1.10
N PRO A 141 6.65 -12.99 -1.48
CA PRO A 141 7.54 -13.63 -0.52
C PRO A 141 7.93 -12.65 0.59
N ARG A 142 8.19 -13.17 1.79
CA ARG A 142 8.91 -12.44 2.83
C ARG A 142 10.39 -12.40 2.51
#